data_AF-A0A209A305-F1
#
_entry.id   AF-A0A209A305-F1
#
_cell.length_a   1.000
_cell.length_b   1.000
_cell.length_c   1.000
_cell.angle_alpha   90.00
_cell.angle_beta   90.00
_cell.angle_gamma   90.00
#
_symmetry.space_group_name_H-M   'P 1'
#
loop_
_entity.id
_entity.type
_entity.pdbx_description
1 polymer ?
#
loop_
_entity_poly.entity_id
_entity_poly.type
_entity_poly.pdbx_seq_one_letter_code
_entity_poly.pdbx_strand_id
1 'polypeptide(L)' 'MTLSGNRIPLRIYIGATQILNRYRRGAVRPRRTYQHGYLSLRITYRWRLLSKDGGQHWEAMSHQRYNKELGV' A
#
# COMPACT_ATOMS: atom_id res chain seq x y z
N MET A 1 -13.36 0.67 -1.39
CA MET A 1 -11.96 0.40 -1.00
C MET A 1 -11.77 -1.09 -0.85
N THR A 2 -10.85 -1.69 -1.60
CA THR A 2 -10.49 -3.11 -1.45
C THR A 2 -9.01 -3.28 -1.11
N LEU A 3 -8.68 -4.38 -0.44
CA LEU A 3 -7.31 -4.79 -0.13
C LEU A 3 -7.02 -6.11 -0.85
N SER A 4 -5.99 -6.12 -1.68
CA SER A 4 -5.43 -7.32 -2.30
C SER A 4 -3.99 -7.55 -1.84
N GLY A 5 -3.49 -8.76 -2.00
CA GLY A 5 -2.09 -9.08 -1.72
C GLY A 5 -1.84 -10.56 -1.91
N ASN A 6 -1.09 -10.90 -2.96
CA ASN A 6 -0.78 -12.29 -3.26
C ASN A 6 0.23 -12.85 -2.23
N ARG A 7 -0.16 -13.90 -1.50
CA ARG A 7 0.65 -14.61 -0.49
C ARG A 7 1.30 -13.69 0.57
N ILE A 8 0.51 -12.77 1.15
CA ILE A 8 1.01 -11.93 2.24
C ILE A 8 0.83 -12.63 3.60
N PRO A 9 1.78 -12.50 4.54
CA PRO A 9 1.61 -13.02 5.89
C PRO A 9 0.42 -12.37 6.61
N LEU A 10 -0.30 -13.12 7.46
CA LEU A 10 -1.50 -12.63 8.17
C LEU A 10 -1.24 -11.34 8.95
N ARG A 11 -0.09 -11.22 9.63
CA ARG A 11 0.32 -9.98 10.33
C ARG A 11 0.36 -8.75 9.43
N ILE A 12 0.75 -8.92 8.16
CA ILE A 12 0.82 -7.84 7.18
C ILE A 12 -0.59 -7.49 6.71
N TYR A 13 -1.46 -8.48 6.49
CA TYR A 13 -2.86 -8.25 6.17
C TYR A 13 -3.56 -7.44 7.28
N ILE A 14 -3.39 -7.83 8.55
CA ILE A 14 -3.95 -7.12 9.70
C ILE A 14 -3.42 -5.67 9.75
N GLY A 15 -2.10 -5.49 9.62
CA GLY A 15 -1.48 -4.16 9.62
C GLY A 15 -1.96 -3.28 8.46
N ALA A 16 -2.10 -3.86 7.26
CA ALA A 16 -2.65 -3.19 6.09
C ALA A 16 -4.07 -2.69 6.36
N THR A 17 -4.95 -3.56 6.87
CA THR A 17 -6.34 -3.21 7.19
C THR A 17 -6.40 -2.07 8.23
N GLN A 18 -5.57 -2.10 9.26
CA GLN A 18 -5.51 -1.01 10.25
C GLN A 18 -5.09 0.33 9.62
N ILE A 19 -4.09 0.31 8.74
CA ILE A 19 -3.61 1.51 8.05
C ILE A 19 -4.69 2.05 7.10
N LEU A 20 -5.36 1.17 6.35
CA LEU A 20 -6.45 1.57 5.46
C LEU A 20 -7.63 2.17 6.23
N ASN A 21 -7.95 1.65 7.40
CA ASN A 21 -8.96 2.25 8.28
C ASN A 21 -8.56 3.67 8.74
N ARG A 22 -7.28 3.89 9.05
CA ARG A 22 -6.76 5.23 9.39
C ARG A 22 -6.77 6.16 8.18
N TYR A 23 -6.38 5.67 7.01
CA TYR A 23 -6.46 6.43 5.75
C TYR A 23 -7.89 6.87 5.44
N ARG A 24 -8.87 5.95 5.57
CA ARG A 24 -10.29 6.26 5.34
C ARG A 24 -10.82 7.33 6.30
N ARG A 25 -10.29 7.39 7.53
CA ARG A 25 -10.61 8.42 8.52
C ARG A 25 -9.84 9.73 8.31
N GLY A 26 -9.00 9.83 7.29
CA GLY A 26 -8.14 11.00 7.04
C GLY A 26 -6.96 11.15 8.01
N ALA A 27 -6.72 10.16 8.87
CA ALA A 27 -5.67 10.23 9.90
C ALA A 27 -4.26 9.95 9.36
N VAL A 28 -4.15 9.33 8.18
CA VAL A 28 -2.86 9.06 7.54
C VAL A 28 -2.93 9.53 6.10
N ARG A 29 -1.89 10.25 5.65
CA ARG A 29 -1.75 10.72 4.27
C ARG A 29 -0.81 9.80 3.47
N PRO A 30 -1.21 9.35 2.28
CA PRO A 30 -0.36 8.57 1.41
C PRO A 30 0.72 9.44 0.78
N ARG A 31 1.87 8.82 0.49
CA ARG A 31 2.90 9.44 -0.36
C ARG A 31 2.55 9.19 -1.82
N ARG A 32 2.78 10.18 -2.68
CA ARG A 32 2.71 9.99 -4.13
C ARG A 32 4.06 9.54 -4.67
N THR A 33 4.05 8.53 -5.54
CA THR A 33 5.24 8.10 -6.26
C THR A 33 5.55 9.11 -7.36
N TYR A 34 6.82 9.41 -7.57
CA TYR A 34 7.25 10.48 -8.48
C TYR A 34 6.89 10.16 -9.95
N GLN A 35 7.21 8.96 -10.40
CA GLN A 35 7.10 8.59 -11.81
C GLN A 35 5.66 8.36 -12.28
N HIS A 36 4.79 7.83 -11.42
CA HIS A 36 3.44 7.41 -11.81
C HIS A 36 2.32 8.11 -11.05
N GLY A 37 2.62 8.89 -10.02
CA GLY A 37 1.60 9.51 -9.17
C GLY A 37 0.80 8.52 -8.31
N TYR A 38 1.22 7.27 -8.21
CA TYR A 38 0.54 6.25 -7.41
C TYR A 38 0.60 6.59 -5.92
N LEU A 39 -0.43 6.16 -5.18
CA LEU A 39 -0.48 6.35 -3.74
C LEU A 39 0.23 5.19 -3.04
N SER A 40 1.12 5.51 -2.10
CA SER A 40 1.84 4.54 -1.28
C SER A 40 1.68 4.81 0.21
N LEU A 41 1.40 3.75 0.96
CA LEU A 41 1.40 3.74 2.42
C LEU A 41 2.37 2.67 2.93
N ARG A 42 3.08 2.98 4.02
CA ARG A 42 4.03 2.04 4.63
C ARG A 42 3.31 1.15 5.65
N ILE A 43 3.40 -0.17 5.50
CA ILE A 43 2.91 -1.12 6.51
C ILE A 43 4.02 -1.43 7.51
N THR A 44 5.18 -1.86 7.00
CA THR A 44 6.39 -2.12 7.79
C THR A 44 7.60 -1.64 7.00
N TYR A 45 8.83 -1.94 7.46
CA TYR A 45 10.02 -1.67 6.66
C TYR A 45 10.03 -2.39 5.30
N ARG A 46 9.56 -3.65 5.25
CA ARG A 46 9.61 -4.49 4.03
C ARG A 46 8.30 -4.55 3.24
N TRP A 47 7.24 -3.90 3.71
CA TRP A 47 5.90 -4.03 3.13
C TRP A 47 5.23 -2.68 2.93
N ARG A 48 4.63 -2.49 1.76
CA ARG A 48 3.92 -1.28 1.36
C ARG A 48 2.56 -1.62 0.78
N LEU A 49 1.63 -0.70 0.97
CA LEU A 49 0.40 -0.61 0.20
C LEU A 49 0.67 0.30 -1.00
N LEU A 50 0.24 -0.12 -2.18
CA LEU A 50 0.25 0.67 -3.39
C LEU A 50 -1.17 0.74 -3.94
N SER A 51 -1.59 1.93 -4.35
CA SER A 51 -2.84 2.16 -5.06
C SER A 51 -2.56 2.95 -6.32
N LYS A 52 -3.03 2.43 -7.45
CA LYS A 52 -2.83 3.03 -8.78
C LYS A 52 -4.02 3.88 -9.24
N ASP A 53 -5.11 3.87 -8.48
CA ASP A 53 -6.44 4.37 -8.86
C ASP A 53 -6.98 5.46 -7.90
N GLY A 54 -6.07 6.14 -7.21
CA GLY A 54 -6.43 7.23 -6.29
C GLY A 54 -6.94 6.76 -4.93
N GLY A 55 -6.72 5.49 -4.57
CA GLY A 55 -7.02 4.96 -3.24
C GLY A 55 -8.28 4.09 -3.19
N GLN A 56 -8.81 3.68 -4.34
CA GLN A 56 -9.99 2.80 -4.42
C GLN A 56 -9.59 1.33 -4.25
N HIS A 57 -8.47 0.92 -4.83
CA HIS A 57 -7.88 -0.41 -4.69
C HIS A 57 -6.46 -0.30 -4.16
N TRP A 58 -6.19 -1.06 -3.09
CA TRP A 58 -4.88 -1.11 -2.45
C TRP A 58 -4.31 -2.51 -2.51
N GLU A 59 -3.08 -2.63 -3.00
CA GLU A 59 -2.35 -3.88 -3.02
C GLU A 59 -1.21 -3.86 -1.98
N ALA A 60 -1.22 -4.81 -1.06
CA ALA A 60 -0.12 -5.06 -0.14
C ALA A 60 0.97 -5.89 -0.84
N MET A 61 2.18 -5.34 -0.89
CA MET A 61 3.30 -5.95 -1.58
C MET A 61 4.61 -5.75 -0.82
N SER A 62 5.55 -6.66 -1.05
CA SER A 62 6.90 -6.55 -0.51
C SER A 62 7.65 -5.39 -1.16
N HIS A 63 8.72 -4.92 -0.52
CA HIS A 63 9.56 -3.85 -1.03
C HIS A 63 10.14 -4.18 -2.42
N GLN A 64 10.54 -5.45 -2.62
CA GLN A 64 11.08 -5.89 -3.91
C GLN A 64 10.03 -5.78 -5.03
N ARG A 65 8.79 -6.23 -4.78
CA ARG A 65 7.72 -6.12 -5.76
C ARG A 65 7.32 -4.65 -5.98
N TYR A 66 7.25 -3.86 -4.91
CA TYR A 66 7.01 -2.42 -4.98
C TYR A 66 8.02 -1.71 -5.88
N ASN A 67 9.32 -2.00 -5.73
CA ASN A 67 10.37 -1.44 -6.58
C ASN A 67 10.18 -1.85 -8.05
N LYS A 68 9.89 -3.12 -8.31
CA LYS A 68 9.58 -3.61 -9.66
C LYS A 68 8.38 -2.89 -10.30
N GLU A 69 7.31 -2.66 -9.53
CA GLU A 69 6.12 -1.93 -9.99
C GLU A 69 6.39 -0.45 -10.28
N LEU A 70 7.45 0.12 -9.70
CA LEU A 70 7.84 1.51 -9.89
C LEU A 70 9.04 1.70 -10.82
N GLY A 71 9.67 0.61 -11.28
CA GLY A 71 10.85 0.68 -12.15
C GLY A 71 12.11 1.26 -11.48
N VAL A 72 12.24 1.12 -10.15
CA VAL A 72 13.39 1.58 -9.33
C VAL A 72 14.17 0.46 -8.69
#